data_AF-A0A5K1H0Y3-F1
#
_entry.id   AF-A0A5K1H0Y3-F1
#
_cell.length_a   1.000
_cell.length_b   1.000
_cell.length_c   1.000
_cell.angle_alpha   90.00
_cell.angle_beta   90.00
_cell.angle_gamma   90.00
#
_symmetry.space_group_name_H-M   'P 1'
#
loop_
_entity.id
_entity.type
_entity.pdbx_description
1 polymer ?
#
loop_
_entity_poly.entity_id
_entity_poly.type
_entity_poly.pdbx_seq_one_letter_code
_entity_poly.pdbx_strand_id
1 'polypeptide(L)' 'PLKYWCKRSKVDVLVSNLAAWNDDAVSSSLDSVGYWVEGLPFVHSLSGYWKFYLASSPTRTPMRFYESTFEDINCEELP' A
#
# COMPACT_ATOMS: atom_id res chain seq x y z
N PRO A 1 11.87 -10.26 -3.48
CA PRO A 1 11.27 -8.90 -3.39
C PRO A 1 11.78 -8.08 -2.19
N LEU A 2 11.53 -8.51 -0.95
CA LEU A 2 11.96 -7.81 0.29
C LEU A 2 13.47 -7.59 0.41
N LYS A 3 14.28 -8.62 0.11
CA LYS A 3 15.76 -8.53 0.10
C LYS A 3 16.31 -7.46 -0.87
N TYR A 4 15.61 -7.22 -1.97
CA TYR A 4 16.02 -6.24 -2.99
C TYR A 4 15.75 -4.80 -2.53
N TRP A 5 14.61 -4.56 -1.87
CA TRP A 5 14.26 -3.26 -1.27
C TRP A 5 15.15 -2.91 -0.08
N CYS A 6 15.41 -3.87 0.81
CA CYS A 6 16.25 -3.70 2.01
C CYS A 6 17.69 -3.30 1.65
N LYS A 7 18.23 -3.80 0.53
CA LYS A 7 19.58 -3.43 0.06
C LYS A 7 19.69 -1.99 -0.45
N ARG A 8 18.58 -1.39 -0.89
CA ARG A 8 18.54 -0.06 -1.50
C ARG A 8 18.08 1.02 -0.54
N SER A 9 17.26 0.69 0.45
CA SER A 9 16.64 1.69 1.32
C SER A 9 17.59 2.28 2.37
N LYS A 10 18.79 1.73 2.59
CA LYS A 10 19.67 2.04 3.74
C LYS A 10 18.93 1.95 5.10
N VAL A 11 17.78 1.29 5.13
CA VAL A 11 16.98 1.13 6.35
C VAL A 11 17.61 0.01 7.15
N ASP A 12 18.02 0.33 8.36
CA ASP A 12 18.53 -0.64 9.32
C ASP A 12 17.44 -1.69 9.58
N VAL A 13 17.78 -2.97 9.44
CA VAL A 13 16.88 -4.08 9.73
C VAL A 13 16.33 -3.97 11.16
N LEU A 14 17.10 -3.40 12.09
CA LEU A 14 16.65 -3.16 13.47
C LEU A 14 15.48 -2.18 13.55
N VAL A 15 15.36 -1.22 12.63
CA VAL A 15 14.23 -0.28 12.56
C VAL A 15 12.95 -0.99 12.11
N SER A 16 13.05 -2.07 11.32
CA SER A 16 11.86 -2.86 10.93
C SER A 16 11.18 -3.57 12.11
N ASN A 17 11.93 -3.84 13.19
CA ASN A 17 11.37 -4.43 14.42
C ASN A 17 10.55 -3.41 15.24
N LEU A 18 10.72 -2.11 14.97
CA LEU A 18 9.97 -1.02 15.60
C LEU A 18 8.75 -0.61 14.75
N ALA A 19 8.61 -1.15 13.54
CA ALA A 19 7.47 -0.86 12.70
C ALA A 19 6.19 -1.39 13.36
N ALA A 20 5.17 -0.55 13.44
CA ALA A 20 3.83 -0.98 13.83
C ALA A 20 3.28 -1.90 12.73
N TRP A 21 3.05 -3.17 13.09
CA TRP A 21 2.39 -4.17 12.24
C TRP A 21 0.97 -4.51 12.73
N ASN A 22 0.54 -3.86 13.81
CA ASN A 22 -0.78 -3.95 14.40
C ASN A 22 -1.69 -2.84 13.84
N ASP A 23 -2.84 -2.59 14.48
CA ASP A 23 -3.81 -1.58 14.04
C ASP A 23 -3.22 -0.15 14.00
N ASP A 24 -2.16 0.12 14.75
CA ASP A 24 -1.43 1.40 14.73
C ASP A 24 -0.58 1.59 13.47
N ALA A 25 -0.47 0.57 12.61
CA ALA A 25 0.23 0.66 11.33
C ALA A 25 -0.38 1.73 10.41
N VAL A 26 -1.70 1.88 10.44
CA VAL A 26 -2.42 2.83 9.58
C VAL A 26 -2.07 4.26 9.97
N SER A 27 -2.20 4.62 11.24
CA SER A 27 -1.85 5.96 11.74
C SER A 27 -0.36 6.26 11.54
N SER A 28 0.51 5.32 11.88
CA SER A 28 1.96 5.47 11.69
C SER A 28 2.36 5.67 10.22
N SER A 29 1.63 5.03 9.29
CA SER A 29 1.88 5.20 7.86
C SER A 29 1.51 6.60 7.37
N LEU A 30 0.44 7.19 7.92
CA LEU A 30 0.02 8.55 7.57
C LEU A 30 1.02 9.59 8.07
N ASP A 31 1.53 9.43 9.30
CA ASP A 31 2.57 10.31 9.86
C ASP A 31 3.86 10.22 9.03
N SER A 32 4.25 9.00 8.63
CA SER A 32 5.38 8.78 7.74
C SER A 32 5.18 9.46 6.38
N VAL A 33 4.00 9.31 5.77
CA VAL A 33 3.69 9.99 4.49
C VAL A 33 3.83 11.50 4.66
N GLY A 34 3.27 12.08 5.73
CA GLY A 34 3.40 13.51 6.04
C GLY A 34 4.86 13.99 6.07
N TYR A 35 5.72 13.23 6.74
CA TYR A 35 7.16 13.51 6.79
C TYR A 35 7.83 13.45 5.41
N TRP A 36 7.54 12.42 4.59
CA TRP A 36 8.19 12.25 3.29
C TRP A 36 7.73 13.24 2.23
N VAL A 37 6.51 13.78 2.35
CA VAL A 37 5.94 14.72 1.38
C VAL A 37 6.09 16.18 1.78
N GLU A 38 6.64 16.46 2.97
CA GLU A 38 6.85 17.82 3.47
C GLU A 38 7.72 18.65 2.51
N GLY A 39 7.21 19.81 2.08
CA GLY A 39 7.93 20.73 1.20
C GLY A 39 8.02 20.29 -0.27
N LEU A 40 7.41 19.17 -0.66
CA LEU A 40 7.37 18.76 -2.07
C LEU A 40 6.37 19.63 -2.86
N PRO A 41 6.77 20.15 -4.04
CA PRO A 41 5.96 21.11 -4.79
C PRO A 41 4.74 20.50 -5.51
N PHE A 42 4.75 19.18 -5.73
CA PHE A 42 3.69 18.47 -6.45
C PHE A 42 3.35 17.17 -5.74
N VAL A 43 2.39 17.25 -4.82
CA VAL A 43 1.86 16.10 -4.09
C VAL A 43 0.37 16.06 -4.32
N HIS A 44 -0.14 14.91 -4.76
CA HIS A 44 -1.57 14.67 -4.85
C HIS A 44 -1.92 13.45 -4.02
N SER A 45 -2.86 13.62 -3.10
CA SER A 45 -3.34 12.49 -2.32
C SER A 45 -4.21 11.58 -3.19
N LEU A 46 -3.96 10.29 -3.09
CA LEU A 46 -4.79 9.24 -3.67
C LEU A 46 -5.68 8.58 -2.61
N SER A 47 -5.73 9.13 -1.39
CA SER A 47 -6.64 8.68 -0.33
C SER A 47 -8.09 8.89 -0.75
N GLY A 48 -8.95 7.94 -0.44
CA GLY A 48 -10.35 7.94 -0.84
C GLY A 48 -10.85 6.52 -0.99
N TYR A 49 -12.05 6.36 -1.52
CA TYR A 49 -12.61 5.04 -1.73
C TYR A 49 -12.01 4.39 -2.97
N TRP A 50 -11.52 3.16 -2.81
CA TRP A 50 -10.97 2.33 -3.86
C TRP A 50 -11.81 1.08 -4.02
N LYS A 51 -11.98 0.67 -5.27
CA LYS A 51 -12.53 -0.65 -5.58
C LYS A 51 -11.53 -1.72 -5.17
N PHE A 52 -11.96 -2.59 -4.27
CA PHE A 52 -11.15 -3.62 -3.65
C PHE A 52 -11.79 -5.00 -3.81
N TYR A 53 -10.95 -6.02 -4.01
CA TYR A 53 -11.37 -7.40 -4.12
C TYR A 53 -10.52 -8.31 -3.23
N LEU A 54 -11.16 -8.98 -2.26
CA LEU A 54 -10.50 -9.93 -1.38
C LEU A 54 -10.65 -11.37 -1.90
N ALA A 55 -9.55 -11.89 -2.48
CA ALA A 55 -9.50 -13.30 -2.86
C ALA A 55 -9.09 -14.18 -1.67
N SER A 56 -9.79 -15.30 -1.46
CA SER A 56 -9.42 -16.29 -0.42
C SER A 56 -8.07 -16.99 -0.65
N SER A 57 -7.49 -16.89 -1.85
CA SER A 57 -6.14 -17.37 -2.17
C SER A 57 -5.64 -16.72 -3.47
N PRO A 58 -4.30 -16.67 -3.71
CA PRO A 58 -3.74 -16.05 -4.91
C PRO A 58 -4.23 -16.66 -6.23
N THR A 59 -4.52 -17.96 -6.26
CA THR A 59 -5.04 -18.65 -7.45
C THR A 59 -6.49 -18.31 -7.75
N ARG A 60 -7.22 -17.71 -6.80
CA ARG A 60 -8.60 -17.26 -6.96
C ARG A 60 -8.71 -15.77 -7.29
N THR A 61 -7.60 -15.06 -7.43
CA THR A 61 -7.59 -13.67 -7.90
C THR A 61 -8.07 -13.61 -9.36
N PRO A 62 -8.95 -12.66 -9.72
CA PRO A 62 -9.43 -12.51 -11.09
C PRO A 62 -8.28 -12.38 -12.08
N MET A 63 -8.36 -13.11 -13.20
CA MET A 63 -7.32 -13.05 -14.21
C MET A 63 -7.32 -11.66 -14.87
N ARG A 64 -6.13 -11.10 -15.12
CA ARG A 64 -5.97 -9.80 -15.81
C ARG A 64 -6.65 -8.61 -15.11
N PHE A 65 -6.79 -8.64 -13.78
CA PHE A 65 -7.34 -7.53 -12.99
C PHE A 65 -6.59 -6.19 -13.16
N TYR A 66 -5.37 -6.22 -13.71
CA TYR A 66 -4.54 -5.05 -13.99
C TYR A 66 -4.80 -4.41 -15.37
N GLU A 67 -5.63 -5.02 -16.22
CA GLU A 67 -5.96 -4.47 -17.54
C GLU A 67 -7.03 -3.38 -17.41
N SER A 68 -6.95 -2.33 -18.24
CA SER A 68 -7.93 -1.23 -18.22
C SER A 68 -9.33 -1.65 -18.69
N THR A 69 -9.44 -2.81 -19.33
CA THR A 69 -10.70 -3.41 -19.78
C THR A 69 -11.33 -4.34 -18.75
N PHE A 70 -10.70 -4.52 -17.59
CA PHE A 70 -11.24 -5.36 -16.53
C PHE A 70 -12.49 -4.73 -15.93
N GLU A 71 -13.57 -5.51 -15.84
CA GLU A 71 -14.81 -5.09 -15.19
C GLU A 71 -14.71 -5.33 -13.69
N ASP A 72 -14.68 -4.25 -12.94
CA ASP A 72 -14.51 -4.22 -11.49
C ASP A 72 -15.85 -4.18 -10.72
N ILE A 73 -16.96 -4.52 -11.38
CA ILE A 73 -18.33 -4.41 -10.84
C ILE A 73 -18.57 -5.25 -9.57
N ASN A 74 -17.79 -6.30 -9.37
CA ASN A 74 -17.85 -7.17 -8.20
C ASN A 74 -16.89 -6.73 -7.07
N CYS A 75 -16.20 -5.61 -7.22
CA CYS A 75 -15.33 -5.06 -6.19
C CYS A 75 -16.15 -4.20 -5.23
N GLU A 76 -15.81 -4.26 -3.94
CA GLU A 76 -16.39 -3.39 -2.91
C GLU A 76 -15.62 -2.07 -2.86
N GLU A 77 -16.28 -0.96 -2.51
CA GLU A 77 -15.59 0.31 -2.26
C GLU A 77 -15.12 0.36 -0.80
N LEU A 78 -13.81 0.38 -0.61
CA LEU A 78 -13.17 0.49 0.70
C LEU A 78 -12.39 1.82 0.81
N PRO A 79 -12.38 2.46 1.98
CA PRO A 79 -11.62 3.69 2.22
C PRO A 79 -10.09 3.49 2.21
#